data_AF-A0A6L7W135-F1
#
_entry.id   AF-A0A6L7W135-F1
#
_cell.length_a   1.000
_cell.length_b   1.000
_cell.length_c   1.000
_cell.angle_alpha   90.00
_cell.angle_beta   90.00
_cell.angle_gamma   90.00
#
_symmetry.space_group_name_H-M   'P 1'
#
loop_
_entity.id
_entity.type
_entity.pdbx_description
1 polymer ?
#
loop_
_entity_poly.entity_id
_entity_poly.type
_entity_poly.pdbx_seq_one_letter_code
_entity_poly.pdbx_strand_id
1 'polypeptide(L)'
;MVTYMEFIQGARNRQELKKIKDFLTDHAFQTLPLTENIGHRASVYMEEYTLKTALYMADALIAATAIEHHLTLCTANRKHYRQINELNLKIFRP
;
A
#
# COMPACT_ATOMS: atom_id res chain seq x y z
N MET A 1 -3.29 2.54 -6.32
CA MET A 1 -2.38 2.27 -7.46
C MET A 1 -1.12 1.52 -7.05
N VAL A 2 -0.45 1.90 -5.95
CA VAL A 2 0.83 1.31 -5.53
C VAL A 2 0.73 -0.21 -5.29
N THR A 3 -0.23 -0.68 -4.50
CA THR A 3 -0.43 -2.12 -4.27
C THR A 3 -0.71 -2.92 -5.55
N TYR A 4 -1.39 -2.32 -6.53
CA TYR A 4 -1.57 -2.93 -7.86
C TYR A 4 -0.24 -3.10 -8.59
N MET A 5 0.64 -2.10 -8.53
CA MET A 5 1.97 -2.18 -9.12
C MET A 5 2.84 -3.22 -8.42
N GLU A 6 2.76 -3.37 -7.09
CA GLU A 6 3.45 -4.44 -6.34
C GLU A 6 3.04 -5.83 -6.83
N PHE A 7 1.73 -6.08 -7.02
CA PHE A 7 1.25 -7.34 -7.57
C PHE A 7 1.80 -7.60 -8.98
N ILE A 8 1.78 -6.60 -9.86
CA ILE A 8 2.33 -6.74 -11.22
C ILE A 8 3.83 -7.03 -11.20
N GLN A 9 4.59 -6.32 -10.36
CA GLN A 9 6.04 -6.51 -10.26
C GLN A 9 6.40 -7.90 -9.73
N GLY A 10 5.58 -8.47 -8.85
CA GLY A 10 5.76 -9.84 -8.34
C GLY A 10 5.48 -10.95 -9.36
N ALA A 11 4.89 -10.65 -10.52
CA ALA A 11 4.60 -11.65 -11.54
C ALA A 11 5.88 -12.18 -12.21
N ARG A 12 6.08 -13.49 -12.22
CA ARG A 12 7.30 -14.12 -12.78
C ARG A 12 7.24 -14.29 -14.30
N ASN A 13 6.05 -14.22 -14.90
CA ASN A 13 5.84 -14.39 -16.33
C ASN A 13 4.48 -13.81 -16.77
N ARG A 14 4.22 -13.82 -18.09
CA ARG A 14 2.97 -13.28 -18.68
C ARG A 14 1.71 -14.00 -18.22
N GLN A 15 1.78 -15.30 -17.93
CA GLN A 15 0.62 -16.07 -17.47
C GLN A 15 0.23 -15.66 -16.05
N GLU A 16 1.20 -15.48 -15.16
CA GLU A 16 0.98 -14.96 -13.81
C GLU A 16 0.45 -13.53 -13.83
N LEU A 17 1.02 -12.66 -14.67
CA LEU A 17 0.53 -11.29 -14.83
C LEU A 17 -0.95 -11.28 -15.25
N LYS A 18 -1.35 -12.17 -16.17
CA LYS A 18 -2.75 -12.30 -16.58
C LYS A 18 -3.63 -12.76 -15.41
N LYS A 19 -3.22 -13.80 -14.68
CA LYS A 19 -3.97 -14.31 -13.51
C LYS A 19 -4.18 -13.24 -12.45
N ILE A 20 -3.18 -12.42 -12.19
CA ILE A 20 -3.26 -11.31 -11.23
C ILE A 20 -4.30 -10.27 -11.69
N LYS A 21 -4.25 -9.87 -12.97
CA LYS A 21 -5.21 -8.90 -13.52
C LYS A 21 -6.64 -9.45 -13.52
N ASP A 22 -6.81 -10.71 -13.92
CA ASP A 22 -8.10 -11.38 -13.93
C ASP A 22 -8.65 -11.46 -12.49
N PHE A 23 -7.85 -11.92 -11.51
CA PHE A 23 -8.23 -11.94 -10.09
C PHE A 23 -8.70 -10.58 -9.56
N LEU A 24 -7.95 -9.51 -9.86
CA LEU A 24 -8.29 -8.17 -9.39
C LEU A 24 -9.60 -7.65 -10.01
N THR A 25 -9.85 -8.00 -11.27
CA THR A 25 -11.06 -7.63 -12.00
C THR A 25 -12.26 -8.43 -11.52
N ASP A 26 -12.11 -9.75 -11.37
CA ASP A 26 -13.17 -10.68 -10.97
C ASP A 26 -13.71 -10.38 -9.56
N HIS A 27 -12.87 -9.85 -8.67
CA HIS A 27 -13.24 -9.44 -7.32
C HIS A 27 -13.56 -7.94 -7.19
N ALA A 28 -13.68 -7.23 -8.31
CA ALA A 28 -14.03 -5.81 -8.37
C ALA A 28 -13.15 -4.90 -7.49
N PHE A 29 -11.83 -5.17 -7.43
CA PHE A 29 -10.91 -4.32 -6.68
C PHE A 29 -10.79 -2.94 -7.34
N GLN A 30 -11.08 -1.89 -6.58
CA GLN A 30 -10.90 -0.52 -7.04
C GLN A 30 -9.43 -0.10 -6.93
N THR A 31 -8.88 0.43 -8.02
CA THR A 31 -7.55 1.05 -8.01
C THR A 31 -7.69 2.56 -7.80
N LEU A 32 -7.25 3.04 -6.64
CA LEU A 32 -7.23 4.48 -6.33
C LEU A 32 -6.04 5.17 -7.02
N PRO A 33 -6.23 6.34 -7.66
CA PRO A 33 -5.15 7.06 -8.34
C PRO A 33 -4.15 7.63 -7.33
N LEU A 34 -2.92 7.88 -7.79
CA LEU A 34 -1.98 8.67 -7.01
C LEU A 34 -2.31 10.16 -7.19
N THR A 35 -2.64 10.84 -6.11
CA THR A 35 -2.93 12.27 -6.10
C THR A 35 -1.78 13.05 -5.45
N GLU A 36 -1.76 14.37 -5.65
CA GLU A 36 -0.79 15.26 -5.02
C GLU A 36 -0.83 15.13 -3.48
N ASN A 37 -2.02 15.11 -2.88
CA ASN A 37 -2.20 14.93 -1.44
C ASN A 37 -1.58 13.62 -0.93
N ILE A 38 -1.79 12.52 -1.65
CA ILE A 38 -1.19 11.22 -1.30
C ILE A 38 0.34 11.30 -1.38
N GLY A 39 0.87 11.91 -2.45
CA GLY A 39 2.31 12.08 -2.64
C GLY A 39 2.95 12.93 -1.55
N HIS A 40 2.34 14.07 -1.24
CA HIS A 40 2.80 14.99 -0.19
C HIS A 40 2.77 14.33 1.19
N ARG A 41 1.68 13.64 1.55
CA ARG A 41 1.60 12.94 2.84
C ARG A 41 2.62 11.80 2.93
N ALA A 42 2.84 11.07 1.84
CA ALA A 42 3.85 10.02 1.81
C ALA A 42 5.29 10.57 1.98
N SER A 43 5.60 11.75 1.43
CA SER A 43 6.93 12.36 1.62
C SER A 43 7.15 12.75 3.08
N VAL A 44 6.14 13.30 3.77
CA VAL A 44 6.20 13.59 5.21
C VAL A 44 6.48 12.31 6.01
N TYR A 45 5.82 11.19 5.70
CA TYR A 45 6.08 9.92 6.37
C TYR A 45 7.51 9.39 6.12
N MET A 46 8.04 9.57 4.91
CA MET A 46 9.42 9.20 4.61
C MET A 46 10.40 10.04 5.46
N GLU A 47 10.20 11.35 5.54
CA GLU A 47 11.04 12.24 6.35
C GLU A 47 11.00 11.88 7.84
N GLU A 48 9.82 11.51 8.36
CA GLU A 48 9.63 11.24 9.79
C GLU A 48 10.11 9.85 10.23
N TYR A 49 9.93 8.83 9.37
CA TYR A 49 10.02 7.42 9.76
C TYR A 49 11.11 6.60 9.05
N THR A 50 11.71 7.08 7.95
CA THR A 50 12.67 6.28 7.15
C THR A 50 13.90 5.81 7.94
N LEU A 51 14.37 6.62 8.90
CA LEU A 51 15.53 6.27 9.74
C LEU A 51 15.16 5.41 10.96
N LYS A 52 13.87 5.35 11.31
CA LYS A 52 13.36 4.68 12.53
C LYS A 52 12.74 3.32 12.22
N THR A 53 12.40 3.07 10.97
CA THR A 53 11.64 1.89 10.53
C THR A 53 12.12 1.39 9.18
N ALA A 54 11.70 0.18 8.81
CA ALA A 54 11.83 -0.32 7.44
C ALA A 54 10.65 0.15 6.56
N LEU A 55 10.15 1.37 6.76
CA LEU A 55 9.08 1.94 5.95
C LEU A 55 9.69 2.39 4.61
N TYR A 56 9.38 1.66 3.54
CA TYR A 56 9.82 2.02 2.20
C TYR A 56 8.83 2.96 1.53
N MET A 57 9.24 3.56 0.41
CA MET A 57 8.40 4.47 -0.39
C MET A 57 7.02 3.86 -0.73
N ALA A 58 6.97 2.57 -1.08
CA ALA A 58 5.72 1.88 -1.37
C ALA A 58 4.82 1.80 -0.14
N ASP A 59 5.38 1.44 1.03
CA ASP A 59 4.63 1.39 2.29
C ASP A 59 4.07 2.77 2.65
N ALA A 60 4.88 3.83 2.51
CA ALA A 60 4.48 5.22 2.80
C ALA A 60 3.31 5.67 1.90
N LEU A 61 3.37 5.37 0.59
CA LEU A 61 2.29 5.70 -0.35
C LEU A 61 1.02 4.89 -0.07
N ILE A 62 1.14 3.62 0.32
CA ILE A 62 0.00 2.78 0.71
C ILE A 62 -0.66 3.34 1.98
N ALA A 63 0.12 3.70 2.99
CA ALA A 63 -0.37 4.32 4.21
C ALA A 63 -1.08 5.66 3.94
N ALA A 64 -0.44 6.54 3.15
CA ALA A 64 -1.01 7.83 2.77
C ALA A 64 -2.32 7.68 1.99
N THR A 65 -2.39 6.70 1.08
CA THR A 65 -3.63 6.38 0.33
C THR A 65 -4.75 5.94 1.29
N ALA A 66 -4.44 5.04 2.23
CA ALA A 66 -5.45 4.56 3.18
C ALA A 66 -5.98 5.70 4.04
N ILE A 67 -5.12 6.60 4.51
CA ILE A 67 -5.52 7.75 5.34
C ILE A 67 -6.33 8.76 4.53
N GLU A 68 -5.91 9.11 3.31
CA GLU A 68 -6.61 10.10 2.48
C GLU A 68 -8.05 9.65 2.13
N HIS A 69 -8.25 8.34 2.01
CA HIS A 69 -9.56 7.76 1.71
C HIS A 69 -10.29 7.20 2.94
N HIS A 70 -9.79 7.45 4.15
CA HIS A 70 -10.37 6.95 5.42
C HIS A 70 -10.60 5.42 5.44
N LEU A 71 -9.70 4.67 4.82
CA LEU A 71 -9.75 3.22 4.71
C LEU A 71 -8.95 2.55 5.83
N THR A 72 -9.39 1.34 6.21
CA THR A 72 -8.59 0.47 7.08
C THR A 72 -7.55 -0.28 6.25
N LEU A 73 -6.28 -0.16 6.61
CA LEU A 73 -5.21 -0.92 5.97
C LEU A 73 -5.09 -2.31 6.61
N CYS A 74 -5.40 -3.35 5.82
CA CYS A 74 -5.18 -4.74 6.20
C CYS A 74 -3.72 -5.13 5.91
N THR A 75 -2.97 -5.56 6.91
CA THR A 75 -1.55 -5.91 6.73
C THR A 75 -1.06 -7.02 7.66
N ALA A 76 -0.15 -7.86 7.19
CA ALA A 76 0.63 -8.76 8.04
C ALA A 76 1.89 -8.08 8.62
N ASN A 77 2.33 -6.97 8.02
CA ASN A 77 3.58 -6.28 8.35
C ASN A 77 3.37 -5.19 9.41
N ARG A 78 2.89 -5.59 10.60
CA ARG A 78 2.61 -4.65 11.71
C ARG A 78 3.76 -3.68 11.96
N LYS A 79 5.01 -4.14 11.89
CA LYS A 79 6.20 -3.35 12.25
C LYS A 79 6.38 -2.12 11.36
N HIS A 80 6.03 -2.19 10.08
CA HIS A 80 6.24 -1.07 9.14
C HIS A 80 5.26 0.07 9.42
N TYR A 81 4.02 -0.26 9.76
CA TYR A 81 2.94 0.72 9.87
C TYR A 81 2.63 1.19 11.29
N ARG A 82 3.15 0.51 12.31
CA ARG A 82 2.79 0.79 13.73
C ARG A 82 3.10 2.22 14.19
N GLN A 83 4.06 2.91 13.56
CA GLN A 83 4.43 4.27 13.97
C GLN A 83 3.48 5.36 13.43
N ILE A 84 2.66 5.04 12.42
CA ILE A 84 1.72 6.00 11.82
C ILE A 84 0.42 5.97 12.65
N ASN A 85 0.31 6.86 13.63
CA ASN A 85 -0.80 6.85 14.60
C ASN A 85 -2.18 7.07 13.96
N GLU A 86 -2.24 7.84 12.87
CA GLU A 86 -3.49 8.15 12.15
C GLU A 86 -4.00 6.98 11.30
N LEU A 87 -3.16 5.96 11.08
CA LEU A 87 -3.49 4.84 10.20
C LEU A 87 -4.33 3.81 10.94
N ASN A 88 -5.56 3.59 10.48
CA ASN A 88 -6.38 2.49 10.98
C ASN A 88 -5.87 1.15 10.43
N LEU A 89 -5.38 0.28 11.32
CA LEU A 89 -4.76 -1.00 10.96
C LEU A 89 -5.63 -2.19 11.36
N LYS A 90 -5.83 -3.11 10.42
CA LYS A 90 -6.35 -4.46 10.68
C LYS A 90 -5.24 -5.47 10.43
N ILE A 91 -4.69 -6.04 11.50
CA ILE A 91 -3.59 -7.00 11.38
C ILE A 91 -4.17 -8.38 11.10
N PHE A 92 -3.64 -9.06 10.08
CA PHE A 92 -3.92 -10.48 9.83
C PHE A 92 -2.64 -11.31 9.97
N ARG A 93 -2.81 -12.61 10.21
CA ARG A 93 -1.73 -13.60 10.23
C ARG A 93 -1.93 -14.52 9.03
N PRO A 94 -1.04 -14.48 8.02
CA PRO A 94 -1.11 -15.36 6.86
C PRO A 94 -0.82 -16.82 7.22
#